data_AF-A0A351E8Y3-F1
#
_entry.id   AF-A0A351E8Y3-F1
#
_cell.length_a   1.000
_cell.length_b   1.000
_cell.length_c   1.000
_cell.angle_alpha   90.00
_cell.angle_beta   90.00
_cell.angle_gamma   90.00
#
_symmetry.space_group_name_H-M   'P 1'
#
loop_
_entity.id
_entity.type
_entity.pdbx_description
1 polymer ?
#
loop_
_entity_poly.entity_id
_entity_poly.type
_entity_poly.pdbx_seq_one_letter_code
_entity_poly.pdbx_strand_id
1 'polypeptide(L)'
;TRNVENCRQCGGCCVGSLLALCHKYNMHFVVATGGTLARQLVAKARPKAIIAVACERDLTSGIQDVFPIPVIGIFNERPFGPCFNTRVDIGRVEEAIQLLAEGVPANGSNEKGA
;
A
#
# COMPACT_ATOMS: atom_id res chain seq x y z
N THR A 1 12.81 3.94 16.13
CA THR A 1 11.38 3.54 16.18
C THR A 1 10.74 3.84 14.82
N ARG A 2 10.26 2.83 14.08
CA ARG A 2 9.61 3.00 12.75
C ARG A 2 8.10 3.18 12.86
N ASN A 3 7.65 3.86 13.93
CA ASN A 3 6.22 4.05 14.17
C ASN A 3 5.69 5.13 13.23
N VAL A 4 4.70 4.77 12.40
CA VAL A 4 4.03 5.70 11.48
C VAL A 4 3.25 6.78 12.23
N GLU A 5 2.85 6.51 13.47
CA GLU A 5 2.19 7.48 14.36
C GLU A 5 3.10 8.66 14.76
N ASN A 6 4.41 8.56 14.52
CA ASN A 6 5.32 9.69 14.72
C ASN A 6 5.23 10.73 13.56
N CYS A 7 4.43 10.47 12.52
CA CYS A 7 4.23 11.40 11.42
C CYS A 7 3.51 12.67 11.91
N ARG A 8 4.09 13.84 11.66
CA ARG A 8 3.47 15.15 11.98
C ARG A 8 2.39 15.59 11.00
N GLN A 9 2.07 14.77 9.99
CA GLN A 9 1.17 15.09 8.90
C GLN A 9 1.46 16.47 8.26
N CYS A 10 2.74 16.79 8.07
CA CYS A 10 3.17 18.10 7.56
C CYS A 10 2.90 18.32 6.06
N GLY A 11 2.31 17.33 5.36
CA GLY A 11 2.07 17.37 3.91
C GLY A 11 3.30 17.15 3.03
N GLY A 12 4.50 17.02 3.61
CA GLY A 12 5.75 16.82 2.85
C GLY A 12 5.93 15.44 2.23
N CYS A 13 5.10 14.46 2.57
CA CYS A 13 5.11 13.11 2.00
C CYS A 13 3.73 12.45 2.06
N CYS A 14 3.53 11.37 1.29
CA CYS A 14 2.28 10.63 1.23
C CYS A 14 1.92 9.88 2.53
N VAL A 15 2.88 9.68 3.43
CA VAL A 15 2.69 8.96 4.71
C VAL A 15 1.58 9.59 5.55
N GLY A 16 1.52 10.92 5.61
CA GLY A 16 0.50 11.61 6.40
C GLY A 16 -0.92 11.38 5.90
N SER A 17 -1.10 11.42 4.57
CA SER A 17 -2.39 11.15 3.92
C SER A 17 -2.81 9.69 4.06
N LEU A 18 -1.87 8.75 3.89
CA LEU A 18 -2.13 7.33 4.10
C LEU A 18 -2.50 7.04 5.55
N LEU A 19 -1.81 7.63 6.52
CA LEU A 19 -2.14 7.48 7.93
C LEU A 19 -3.55 7.99 8.25
N ALA A 20 -3.91 9.18 7.74
CA ALA A 20 -5.26 9.73 7.90
C ALA A 20 -6.33 8.81 7.30
N LEU A 21 -6.07 8.23 6.14
CA LEU A 21 -6.96 7.28 5.48
C LEU A 21 -7.11 6.00 6.30
N CYS A 22 -6.01 5.45 6.81
CA CYS A 22 -6.05 4.27 7.66
C CYS A 22 -6.79 4.53 8.97
N HIS A 23 -6.66 5.71 9.59
CA HIS A 23 -7.45 6.09 10.76
C HIS A 23 -8.94 6.20 10.42
N LYS A 24 -9.29 6.81 9.27
CA LYS A 24 -10.68 6.93 8.78
C LYS A 24 -11.36 5.56 8.61
N TYR A 25 -10.65 4.57 8.10
CA TYR A 25 -11.18 3.21 7.86
C TYR A 25 -10.81 2.19 8.94
N ASN A 26 -10.22 2.64 10.06
CA ASN A 26 -9.76 1.80 11.18
C ASN A 26 -8.87 0.61 10.74
N MET A 27 -7.92 0.89 9.85
CA MET A 27 -6.97 -0.07 9.29
C MET A 27 -5.58 0.07 9.93
N HIS A 28 -4.84 -1.04 9.95
CA HIS A 28 -3.46 -1.04 10.43
C HIS A 28 -2.51 -0.57 9.32
N PHE A 29 -1.73 0.48 9.58
CA PHE A 29 -0.75 1.00 8.64
C PHE A 29 0.69 0.70 9.09
N VAL A 30 1.49 0.14 8.20
CA VAL A 30 2.92 -0.12 8.45
C VAL A 30 3.75 0.26 7.23
N VAL A 31 4.93 0.82 7.49
CA VAL A 31 5.93 1.11 6.44
C VAL A 31 7.11 0.15 6.61
N ALA A 32 7.39 -0.63 5.57
CA ALA A 32 8.54 -1.52 5.51
C ALA A 32 9.59 -0.98 4.54
N THR A 33 10.85 -0.94 4.97
CA THR A 33 11.98 -0.48 4.14
C THR A 33 12.52 -1.58 3.20
N GLY A 34 11.75 -2.64 2.96
CA GLY A 34 12.12 -3.77 2.11
C GLY A 34 11.27 -5.02 2.36
N GLY A 35 11.27 -5.96 1.40
CA GLY A 35 10.40 -7.14 1.40
C GLY A 35 10.59 -8.09 2.59
N THR A 36 11.81 -8.24 3.12
CA THR A 36 12.05 -9.08 4.31
C THR A 36 11.33 -8.55 5.54
N LEU A 37 11.36 -7.23 5.76
CA LEU A 37 10.64 -6.63 6.87
C LEU A 37 9.12 -6.68 6.66
N ALA A 38 8.66 -6.46 5.42
CA ALA A 38 7.24 -6.57 5.08
C ALA A 38 6.67 -7.94 5.45
N ARG A 39 7.36 -9.03 5.07
CA ARG A 39 6.98 -10.40 5.41
C ARG A 39 6.91 -10.67 6.90
N GLN A 40 7.90 -10.19 7.67
CA GLN A 40 7.88 -10.32 9.13
C GLN A 40 6.70 -9.59 9.77
N LEU A 41 6.33 -8.42 9.25
CA LEU A 41 5.18 -7.65 9.74
C LEU A 41 3.87 -8.36 9.40
N VAL A 42 3.71 -8.87 8.18
CA VAL A 42 2.52 -9.62 7.77
C VAL A 42 2.35 -10.89 8.62
N ALA A 43 3.43 -11.66 8.83
CA ALA A 43 3.39 -12.87 9.65
C ALA A 43 2.99 -12.62 11.11
N LYS A 44 3.37 -11.45 11.67
CA LYS A 44 3.00 -11.03 13.03
C LYS A 44 1.58 -10.48 13.11
N ALA A 45 1.18 -9.65 12.14
CA ALA A 45 -0.13 -9.01 12.15
C ALA A 45 -1.26 -9.96 11.76
N ARG A 46 -0.98 -11.00 10.95
CA ARG A 46 -1.96 -11.95 10.40
C ARG A 46 -3.24 -11.26 9.89
N PRO A 47 -3.10 -10.33 8.93
CA PRO A 47 -4.23 -9.56 8.45
C PRO A 47 -5.20 -10.43 7.63
N LYS A 48 -6.46 -10.01 7.54
CA LYS A 48 -7.48 -10.65 6.69
C LYS A 48 -7.31 -10.32 5.20
N ALA A 49 -6.74 -9.15 4.90
CA ALA A 49 -6.44 -8.68 3.56
C ALA A 49 -5.30 -7.65 3.64
N ILE A 50 -4.56 -7.47 2.54
CA ILE A 50 -3.41 -6.57 2.46
C ILE A 50 -3.61 -5.60 1.28
N ILE A 51 -3.39 -4.31 1.53
CA ILE A 51 -3.18 -3.33 0.45
C ILE A 51 -1.68 -3.06 0.40
N ALA A 52 -1.02 -3.57 -0.64
CA ALA A 52 0.42 -3.47 -0.81
C ALA A 52 0.74 -2.33 -1.79
N VAL A 53 1.56 -1.38 -1.34
CA VAL A 53 1.99 -0.24 -2.16
C VAL A 53 3.49 -0.35 -2.38
N ALA A 54 3.92 -0.73 -3.58
CA ALA A 54 5.35 -0.86 -3.87
C ALA A 54 5.66 -0.76 -5.36
N CYS A 55 6.93 -0.98 -5.67
CA CYS A 55 7.40 -1.14 -7.04
C CYS A 55 6.98 -2.52 -7.57
N GLU A 56 6.92 -2.68 -8.89
CA GLU A 56 6.47 -3.93 -9.53
C GLU A 56 7.18 -5.18 -9.03
N ARG A 57 8.51 -5.13 -8.94
CA ARG A 57 9.34 -6.25 -8.47
C ARG A 57 9.00 -6.69 -7.04
N ASP A 58 8.80 -5.73 -6.15
CA ASP A 58 8.48 -6.01 -4.75
C ASP A 58 7.04 -6.50 -4.59
N LEU A 59 6.11 -6.01 -5.41
CA LEU A 59 4.72 -6.50 -5.43
C LEU A 59 4.65 -7.95 -5.90
N THR A 60 5.29 -8.27 -7.03
CA THR A 60 5.26 -9.63 -7.59
C THR A 60 5.80 -10.66 -6.59
N SER A 61 6.97 -10.38 -5.99
CA SER A 61 7.55 -11.27 -4.97
C SER A 61 6.75 -11.27 -3.67
N GLY A 62 6.30 -10.11 -3.21
CA GLY A 62 5.57 -9.96 -1.95
C GLY A 62 4.19 -10.63 -1.96
N ILE A 63 3.46 -10.60 -3.07
CA ILE A 63 2.13 -11.22 -3.18
C ILE A 63 2.23 -12.75 -3.08
N GLN A 64 3.24 -13.35 -3.72
CA GLN A 64 3.47 -14.79 -3.66
C GLN A 64 3.81 -15.24 -2.22
N ASP A 65 4.57 -14.43 -1.49
CA ASP A 65 5.05 -14.74 -0.15
C ASP A 65 3.95 -14.68 0.95
N VAL A 66 2.79 -14.10 0.65
CA VAL A 66 1.69 -13.90 1.64
C VAL A 66 0.44 -14.73 1.33
N PHE A 67 0.50 -15.61 0.33
CA PHE A 67 -0.57 -16.57 0.07
C PHE A 67 -0.87 -17.42 1.33
N PRO A 68 -2.13 -17.63 1.74
CA PRO A 68 -3.38 -17.39 0.99
C PRO A 68 -4.09 -16.05 1.28
N ILE A 69 -3.42 -15.06 1.89
CA ILE A 69 -4.05 -13.78 2.24
C ILE A 69 -4.33 -12.98 0.95
N PRO A 70 -5.56 -12.45 0.74
CA PRO A 70 -5.86 -11.62 -0.42
C PRO A 70 -5.08 -10.31 -0.38
N VAL A 71 -4.49 -9.93 -1.52
CA VAL A 71 -3.68 -8.72 -1.67
C VAL A 71 -4.18 -7.89 -2.83
N ILE A 72 -4.38 -6.59 -2.60
CA ILE A 72 -4.52 -5.59 -3.66
C ILE A 72 -3.20 -4.84 -3.78
N GLY A 73 -2.55 -4.96 -4.93
CA GLY A 73 -1.29 -4.28 -5.25
C GLY A 73 -1.54 -2.94 -5.93
N ILE A 74 -0.93 -1.87 -5.41
CA ILE A 74 -0.95 -0.53 -5.99
C ILE A 74 0.49 -0.15 -6.34
N PHE A 75 0.73 0.12 -7.62
CA PHE A 75 2.05 0.53 -8.08
C PHE A 75 2.31 1.99 -7.74
N ASN A 76 3.52 2.29 -7.28
CA ASN A 76 4.00 3.65 -7.15
C ASN A 76 4.23 4.30 -8.52
N GLU A 77 3.84 5.57 -8.64
CA GLU A 77 4.25 6.40 -9.77
C GLU A 77 5.74 6.73 -9.65
N ARG A 78 6.45 6.65 -10.77
CA ARG A 78 7.90 6.91 -10.84
C ARG A 78 8.22 8.11 -11.74
N PRO A 79 7.82 9.34 -11.36
CA PRO A 79 8.05 10.51 -12.20
C PRO A 79 9.54 10.89 -12.36
N PHE A 80 10.41 10.46 -11.44
CA PHE A 80 11.83 10.86 -11.40
C PHE A 80 12.83 9.69 -11.37
N GLY A 81 12.42 8.51 -11.84
CA GLY A 81 13.29 7.31 -11.86
C GLY A 81 13.08 6.35 -10.67
N PRO A 82 13.91 5.31 -10.53
CA PRO A 82 13.68 4.24 -9.57
C PRO A 82 13.91 4.71 -8.13
N CYS A 83 12.82 4.81 -7.36
CA CYS A 83 12.81 4.97 -5.91
C CYS A 83 13.29 6.34 -5.37
N PHE A 84 13.13 7.42 -6.15
CA PHE A 84 13.28 8.79 -5.67
C PHE A 84 11.96 9.55 -5.84
N ASN A 85 11.41 10.11 -4.76
CA ASN A 85 10.15 10.86 -4.76
C ASN A 85 8.95 10.10 -5.39
N THR A 86 8.80 8.82 -5.06
CA THR A 86 7.62 8.05 -5.48
C THR A 86 6.36 8.64 -4.89
N ARG A 87 5.36 8.89 -5.74
CA ARG A 87 4.04 9.32 -5.32
C ARG A 87 3.11 8.11 -5.28
N VAL A 88 2.27 8.10 -4.26
CA VAL A 88 1.18 7.15 -4.13
C VAL A 88 -0.09 7.93 -4.40
N ASP A 89 -0.89 7.44 -5.34
CA ASP A 89 -2.22 7.98 -5.55
C ASP A 89 -3.12 7.55 -4.39
N ILE A 90 -3.48 8.52 -3.55
CA ILE A 90 -4.32 8.28 -2.37
C ILE A 90 -5.74 7.87 -2.78
N GLY A 91 -6.23 8.36 -3.92
CA GLY A 91 -7.54 7.97 -4.45
C GLY A 91 -7.58 6.49 -4.80
N ARG A 92 -6.53 5.97 -5.47
CA ARG A 92 -6.42 4.53 -5.77
C ARG A 92 -6.33 3.66 -4.51
N VAL A 93 -5.70 4.17 -3.45
CA VAL A 93 -5.66 3.48 -2.15
C VAL A 93 -7.04 3.45 -1.52
N GLU A 94 -7.77 4.58 -1.54
CA GLU A 94 -9.13 4.64 -1.01
C GLU A 94 -10.10 3.73 -1.78
N GLU A 95 -10.02 3.71 -3.11
CA GLU A 95 -10.76 2.76 -3.96
C GLU A 95 -10.45 1.31 -3.58
N ALA A 96 -9.18 0.96 -3.39
CA ALA A 96 -8.78 -0.39 -2.97
C ALA A 96 -9.35 -0.78 -1.60
N ILE A 97 -9.43 0.17 -0.66
CA ILE A 97 -10.07 -0.04 0.65
C ILE A 97 -11.55 -0.34 0.47
N GLN A 98 -12.25 0.45 -0.35
CA GLN A 98 -13.68 0.26 -0.64
C GLN A 98 -13.94 -1.09 -1.32
N LEU A 99 -13.11 -1.48 -2.29
CA LEU A 99 -13.20 -2.79 -2.95
C LEU A 99 -13.08 -3.97 -1.97
N LEU A 100 -12.18 -3.87 -0.98
CA LEU A 100 -12.06 -4.88 0.07
C LEU A 100 -13.25 -4.86 1.05
N ALA A 101 -13.83 -3.70 1.30
CA ALA A 101 -14.98 -3.54 2.18
C ALA A 101 -16.29 -4.07 1.56
N GLU A 102 -16.45 -3.96 0.23
CA GLU A 102 -17.71 -4.28 -0.47
C GLU A 102 -17.79 -5.72 -1.02
N GLY A 103 -16.70 -6.49 -1.02
CA GLY A 103 -16.71 -7.86 -1.57
C GLY A 103 -16.66 -7.89 -3.10
N VAL A 104 -15.45 -7.65 -3.62
CA VAL A 104 -14.98 -7.56 -5.03
C VAL A 104 -15.87 -8.19 -6.13
N PRO A 105 -16.10 -7.46 -7.24
CA PRO A 105 -15.54 -7.88 -8.53
C PRO A 105 -14.67 -6.79 -9.17
N ALA A 106 -13.53 -7.21 -9.71
CA ALA A 106 -12.52 -6.37 -10.34
C ALA A 106 -12.91 -6.00 -11.77
N ASN A 107 -12.77 -4.72 -12.14
CA ASN A 107 -12.53 -4.30 -13.52
C ASN A 107 -11.87 -2.93 -13.51
N GLY A 108 -10.64 -2.82 -14.04
CA GLY A 108 -9.97 -1.52 -14.13
C GLY A 108 -8.48 -1.60 -14.46
N SER A 109 -8.12 -2.30 -15.53
CA SER A 109 -6.97 -1.87 -16.33
C SER A 109 -7.28 -0.45 -16.81
N ASN A 110 -6.51 0.55 -16.39
CA ASN A 110 -6.52 1.85 -17.05
C ASN A 110 -5.12 2.12 -17.58
N GLU A 111 -4.89 1.60 -18.76
CA GLU A 111 -3.88 2.04 -19.69
C GLU A 111 -4.33 3.42 -20.21
N LYS A 112 -3.67 4.49 -19.78
CA LYS A 112 -3.63 5.76 -20.53
C LYS A 112 -2.14 6.00 -20.82
N GLY A 113 -1.63 5.90 -22.04
CA GLY A 113 -2.27 6.18 -23.31
C GLY A 113 -2.22 7.68 -23.61
N ALA A 114 -1.01 8.21 -23.74
CA ALA A 114 -0.63 9.36 -24.58
C ALA A 114 0.91 9.36 -24.72
#